data_AF-A0A840WMP5-F1
#
_entry.id   AF-A0A840WMP5-F1
#
_cell.length_a   1.000
_cell.length_b   1.000
_cell.length_c   1.000
_cell.angle_alpha   90.00
_cell.angle_beta   90.00
_cell.angle_gamma   90.00
#
_symmetry.space_group_name_H-M   'P 1'
#
loop_
_entity.id
_entity.type
_entity.pdbx_description
1 polymer ?
#
loop_
_entity_poly.entity_id
_entity_poly.type
_entity_poly.pdbx_seq_one_letter_code
_entity_poly.pdbx_strand_id
1 'polypeptide(L)'
;MTDDPLRLITWPDPITIESLGQAIGDLHGLRVVVEPIPSRLRHAQVTGLVVVVGEVAHVYYDDDLPPLNRLQAVMHEYAHILHHDVVARAPAVCARTTFSDPKEARAEVTGMELLAEVRLRRKRFDVLDFLGGADRRS
;
A
#
# COMPACT_ATOMS: atom_id res chain seq x y z
N MET A 1 7.78 15.60 -18.30
CA MET A 1 7.19 14.25 -18.38
C MET A 1 7.40 13.62 -17.03
N THR A 2 6.41 13.68 -16.15
CA THR A 2 6.40 12.89 -14.93
C THR A 2 6.23 11.44 -15.36
N ASP A 3 7.24 10.61 -15.14
CA ASP A 3 7.14 9.18 -15.40
C ASP A 3 6.01 8.61 -14.55
N ASP A 4 5.11 7.90 -15.22
CA ASP A 4 4.01 7.17 -14.60
C ASP A 4 4.61 6.01 -13.77
N PRO A 5 4.55 6.08 -12.42
CA PRO A 5 5.25 5.13 -11.56
C PRO A 5 4.66 3.71 -11.66
N LEU A 6 3.40 3.57 -12.10
CA LEU A 6 2.76 2.27 -12.28
C LEU A 6 3.43 1.45 -13.40
N ARG A 7 4.12 2.10 -14.34
CA ARG A 7 4.85 1.42 -15.43
C ARG A 7 6.07 0.66 -14.95
N LEU A 8 6.58 0.98 -13.76
CA LEU A 8 7.71 0.27 -13.16
C LEU A 8 7.29 -1.09 -12.61
N ILE A 9 6.00 -1.26 -12.30
CA ILE A 9 5.49 -2.45 -11.63
C ILE A 9 5.49 -3.63 -12.60
N THR A 10 6.19 -4.70 -12.23
CA THR A 10 5.97 -6.02 -12.82
C THR A 10 4.71 -6.61 -12.20
N TRP A 11 3.57 -6.44 -12.87
CA TRP A 11 2.27 -6.82 -12.34
C TRP A 11 2.17 -8.32 -12.05
N PRO A 12 1.83 -8.73 -10.82
CA PRO A 12 1.74 -10.14 -10.46
C PRO A 12 0.49 -10.80 -11.06
N ASP A 13 0.51 -12.13 -11.21
CA ASP A 13 -0.66 -12.94 -11.52
C ASP A 13 -0.63 -14.22 -10.65
N PRO A 14 -1.57 -14.40 -9.70
CA PRO A 14 -2.73 -13.56 -9.42
C PRO A 14 -2.39 -12.25 -8.71
N ILE A 15 -3.21 -11.21 -8.94
CA ILE A 15 -3.13 -9.92 -8.22
C ILE A 15 -3.87 -10.04 -6.88
N THR A 16 -3.11 -10.14 -5.79
CA THR A 16 -3.58 -10.02 -4.40
C THR A 16 -2.92 -8.80 -3.73
N ILE A 17 -3.36 -8.44 -2.53
CA ILE A 17 -2.72 -7.36 -1.77
C ILE A 17 -1.25 -7.69 -1.53
N GLU A 18 -0.95 -8.91 -1.12
CA GLU A 18 0.40 -9.38 -0.80
C GLU A 18 1.28 -9.47 -2.04
N SER A 19 0.77 -10.04 -3.14
CA SER A 19 1.57 -10.17 -4.37
C SER A 19 1.87 -8.82 -5.01
N LEU A 20 0.92 -7.88 -4.96
CA LEU A 20 1.13 -6.51 -5.41
C LEU A 20 2.13 -5.77 -4.51
N GLY A 21 1.99 -5.94 -3.19
CA GLY A 21 2.93 -5.38 -2.22
C GLY A 21 4.35 -5.85 -2.47
N GLN A 22 4.54 -7.15 -2.70
CA GLN A 22 5.85 -7.70 -3.01
C GLN A 22 6.41 -7.16 -4.33
N ALA A 23 5.60 -7.09 -5.39
CA ALA A 23 6.03 -6.52 -6.67
C ALA A 23 6.48 -5.06 -6.56
N ILE A 24 5.83 -4.27 -5.71
CA ILE A 24 6.21 -2.88 -5.43
C ILE A 24 7.47 -2.83 -4.56
N GLY A 25 7.56 -3.68 -3.53
CA GLY A 25 8.72 -3.78 -2.66
C GLY A 25 10.00 -4.17 -3.41
N ASP A 26 9.90 -5.08 -4.37
CA ASP A 26 11.02 -5.57 -5.18
C ASP A 26 11.72 -4.45 -5.98
N LEU A 27 10.98 -3.39 -6.37
CA LEU A 27 11.56 -2.21 -7.04
C LEU A 27 12.61 -1.50 -6.18
N HIS A 28 12.49 -1.63 -4.86
CA HIS A 28 13.32 -0.93 -3.87
C HIS A 28 14.08 -1.89 -2.95
N GLY A 29 14.08 -3.19 -3.26
CA GLY A 29 14.74 -4.21 -2.45
C GLY A 29 14.12 -4.40 -1.06
N LEU A 30 12.79 -4.23 -0.95
CA LEU A 30 12.04 -4.35 0.30
C LEU A 30 11.12 -5.57 0.28
N ARG A 31 11.05 -6.28 1.41
CA ARG A 31 9.98 -7.23 1.70
C ARG A 31 8.79 -6.48 2.26
N VAL A 32 7.61 -6.63 1.68
CA VAL A 32 6.38 -5.97 2.16
C VAL A 32 5.56 -6.92 3.02
N VAL A 33 5.12 -6.44 4.18
CA VAL A 33 4.21 -7.15 5.08
C VAL A 33 2.99 -6.26 5.31
N VAL A 34 1.80 -6.81 5.11
CA VAL A 34 0.54 -6.09 5.33
C VAL A 34 -0.16 -6.66 6.55
N GLU A 35 -0.49 -5.82 7.52
CA GLU A 35 -1.10 -6.26 8.78
C GLU A 35 -1.95 -5.16 9.44
N PRO A 36 -2.92 -5.50 10.31
CA PRO A 36 -3.67 -4.48 11.04
C PRO A 36 -2.77 -3.61 11.93
N ILE A 37 -3.12 -2.33 12.10
CA ILE A 37 -2.43 -1.44 13.06
C ILE A 37 -2.48 -2.08 14.46
N PRO A 38 -1.33 -2.32 15.11
CA PRO A 38 -1.28 -2.84 16.47
C PRO A 38 -2.11 -1.96 17.40
N SER A 39 -2.90 -2.55 18.30
CA SER A 39 -3.81 -1.82 19.19
C SER A 39 -3.15 -0.63 19.92
N ARG A 40 -1.89 -0.80 20.34
CA ARG A 40 -1.07 0.24 21.01
C ARG A 40 -0.70 1.44 20.13
N LEU A 41 -0.82 1.32 18.81
CA LEU A 41 -0.51 2.36 17.81
C LEU A 41 -1.78 2.94 17.16
N ARG A 42 -2.96 2.39 17.46
CA ARG A 42 -4.22 2.88 16.89
C ARG A 42 -4.50 4.30 17.35
N HIS A 43 -4.90 5.14 16.41
CA HIS A 43 -5.32 6.50 16.66
C HIS A 43 -6.41 6.89 15.67
N ALA A 44 -7.45 7.60 16.11
CA ALA A 44 -8.63 7.93 15.29
C ALA A 44 -8.34 8.82 14.06
N GLN A 45 -7.10 9.25 13.87
CA GLN A 45 -6.65 10.07 12.73
C GLN A 45 -5.69 9.31 11.81
N VAL A 46 -5.48 8.02 12.05
CA VAL A 46 -4.53 7.18 11.31
C VAL A 46 -5.30 6.01 10.72
N THR A 47 -5.50 6.05 9.41
CA THR A 47 -6.22 5.02 8.65
C THR A 47 -5.28 3.97 8.06
N GLY A 48 -4.02 4.34 7.87
CA GLY A 48 -2.91 3.50 7.42
C GLY A 48 -1.59 4.14 7.84
N LEU A 49 -0.51 3.34 7.83
CA LEU A 49 0.85 3.85 7.94
C LEU A 49 1.84 2.80 7.41
N VAL A 50 2.91 3.25 6.74
CA VAL A 50 4.06 2.42 6.39
C VAL A 50 5.26 2.70 7.29
N VAL A 51 5.90 1.64 7.81
CA VAL A 51 7.14 1.72 8.59
C VAL A 51 8.16 0.76 7.99
N VAL A 52 9.35 1.28 7.67
CA VAL A 52 10.45 0.45 7.17
C VAL A 52 11.44 0.15 8.29
N VAL A 53 11.68 -1.13 8.55
CA VAL A 53 12.67 -1.64 9.52
C VAL A 53 13.64 -2.56 8.78
N GLY A 54 14.88 -2.10 8.60
CA GLY A 54 15.86 -2.84 7.79
C GLY A 54 15.37 -2.99 6.34
N GLU A 55 15.19 -4.23 5.90
CA GLU A 55 14.72 -4.56 4.55
C GLU A 55 13.20 -4.88 4.52
N VAL A 56 12.46 -4.57 5.59
CA VAL A 56 11.04 -4.88 5.71
C VAL A 56 10.21 -3.62 5.77
N ALA A 57 9.30 -3.43 4.82
CA ALA A 57 8.26 -2.41 4.86
C ALA A 57 6.98 -3.01 5.45
N HIS A 58 6.63 -2.58 6.66
CA HIS A 58 5.37 -2.92 7.32
C HIS A 58 4.31 -1.91 6.90
N VAL A 59 3.32 -2.36 6.14
CA VAL A 59 2.16 -1.58 5.72
C VAL A 59 1.01 -1.93 6.64
N TYR A 60 0.65 -0.99 7.50
CA TYR A 60 -0.46 -1.17 8.42
C TYR A 60 -1.72 -0.50 7.91
N TYR A 61 -2.87 -1.11 8.22
CA TYR A 61 -4.19 -0.54 7.96
C TYR A 61 -5.08 -0.62 9.21
N ASP A 62 -6.01 0.32 9.35
CA ASP A 62 -7.04 0.26 10.39
C ASP A 62 -8.10 -0.79 10.02
N ASP A 63 -8.17 -1.89 10.78
CA ASP A 63 -9.10 -3.00 10.55
C ASP A 63 -10.52 -2.73 11.05
N ASP A 64 -10.78 -1.57 11.66
CA ASP A 64 -12.13 -1.13 12.02
C ASP A 64 -12.80 -0.39 10.84
N LEU A 65 -12.03 0.01 9.82
CA LEU A 65 -12.57 0.69 8.63
C LEU A 65 -13.46 -0.23 7.78
N PRO A 66 -14.37 0.33 6.95
CA PRO A 66 -15.04 -0.44 5.91
C PRO A 66 -14.02 -1.08 4.93
N PRO A 67 -14.32 -2.25 4.32
CA PRO A 67 -13.39 -2.95 3.44
C PRO A 67 -12.77 -2.08 2.33
N LEU A 68 -13.58 -1.27 1.65
CA LEU A 68 -13.07 -0.37 0.60
C LEU A 68 -12.08 0.65 1.16
N ASN A 69 -12.32 1.18 2.35
CA ASN A 69 -11.44 2.15 2.99
C ASN A 69 -10.12 1.51 3.47
N ARG A 70 -10.16 0.25 3.95
CA ARG A 70 -8.93 -0.52 4.25
C ARG A 70 -8.08 -0.66 3.00
N LEU A 71 -8.74 -1.01 1.90
CA LEU A 71 -8.08 -1.17 0.62
C LEU A 71 -7.47 0.15 0.12
N GLN A 72 -8.21 1.25 0.20
CA GLN A 72 -7.70 2.57 -0.15
C GLN A 72 -6.49 2.95 0.71
N ALA A 73 -6.53 2.69 2.02
CA ALA A 73 -5.40 2.93 2.91
C ALA A 73 -4.17 2.11 2.48
N VAL A 74 -4.31 0.80 2.22
CA VAL A 74 -3.17 -0.02 1.76
C VAL A 74 -2.61 0.48 0.43
N MET A 75 -3.46 0.86 -0.53
CA MET A 75 -3.01 1.39 -1.82
C MET A 75 -2.27 2.72 -1.68
N HIS A 76 -2.72 3.58 -0.76
CA HIS A 76 -2.04 4.81 -0.41
C HIS A 76 -0.64 4.51 0.16
N GLU A 77 -0.52 3.58 1.11
CA GLU A 77 0.79 3.19 1.67
C GLU A 77 1.72 2.56 0.63
N TYR A 78 1.17 1.77 -0.30
CA TYR A 78 1.93 1.24 -1.44
C TYR A 78 2.45 2.34 -2.36
N ALA A 79 1.69 3.42 -2.55
CA ALA A 79 2.16 4.56 -3.31
C ALA A 79 3.38 5.22 -2.65
N HIS A 80 3.44 5.32 -1.32
CA HIS A 80 4.64 5.79 -0.62
C HIS A 80 5.86 4.91 -0.86
N ILE A 81 5.69 3.59 -0.84
CA ILE A 81 6.78 2.66 -1.18
C ILE A 81 7.18 2.86 -2.65
N LEU A 82 6.23 2.91 -3.57
CA LEU A 82 6.48 3.07 -5.00
C LEU A 82 7.25 4.36 -5.32
N HIS A 83 6.89 5.47 -4.67
CA HIS A 83 7.58 6.76 -4.77
C HIS A 83 8.89 6.83 -3.99
N HIS A 84 9.26 5.77 -3.27
CA HIS A 84 10.44 5.70 -2.42
C HIS A 84 10.45 6.83 -1.36
N ASP A 85 9.27 7.14 -0.81
CA ASP A 85 9.10 8.16 0.25
C ASP A 85 9.60 7.67 1.62
N VAL A 86 9.65 6.35 1.80
CA VAL A 86 10.09 5.69 3.04
C VAL A 86 11.39 4.92 2.83
N VAL A 87 12.41 5.22 3.65
CA VAL A 87 13.75 4.63 3.55
C VAL A 87 14.28 4.21 4.93
N ALA A 88 14.93 3.05 4.99
CA ALA A 88 15.51 2.51 6.22
C ALA A 88 16.77 3.27 6.71
N ARG A 89 17.35 4.14 5.88
CA ARG A 89 18.70 4.71 6.08
C ARG A 89 18.78 5.97 6.97
N ALA A 90 17.66 6.50 7.45
CA ALA A 90 17.65 7.57 8.44
C ALA A 90 17.21 7.03 9.80
N PRO A 91 17.79 7.48 10.94
CA PRO A 91 17.22 7.16 12.25
C PRO A 91 15.75 7.57 12.23
N ALA A 92 14.87 6.58 12.39
CA ALA A 92 13.44 6.65 12.09
C ALA A 92 12.85 8.01 12.46
N VAL A 93 12.66 8.88 11.45
CA VAL A 93 11.80 10.04 11.61
C VAL A 93 10.41 9.48 11.36
N CYS A 94 9.62 9.37 12.42
CA CYS A 94 8.17 9.26 12.30
C CYS A 94 7.70 10.54 11.61
N ALA A 95 7.74 10.55 10.28
CA ALA A 95 7.22 11.63 9.48
C ALA A 95 5.71 11.44 9.47
N ARG A 96 5.05 11.94 10.51
CA ARG A 96 3.61 12.15 10.49
C ARG A 96 3.35 13.29 9.52
N THR A 97 3.22 12.94 8.25
CA THR A 97 2.79 13.83 7.19
C THR A 97 1.28 14.04 7.33
N THR A 98 0.84 15.28 7.16
CA THR A 98 -0.59 15.62 7.12
C THR A 98 -1.00 15.75 5.67
N PHE A 99 -2.28 15.54 5.36
CA PHE A 99 -2.85 15.61 4.00
C PHE A 99 -2.45 16.84 3.15
N SER A 100 -2.01 17.93 3.79
CA SER A 100 -1.46 19.14 3.16
C SER A 100 -0.02 19.02 2.64
N ASP A 101 0.68 17.92 2.90
CA ASP A 101 2.02 17.66 2.36
C ASP A 101 1.90 17.20 0.89
N PRO A 102 2.65 17.80 -0.06
CA PRO A 102 2.69 17.36 -1.44
C PRO A 102 2.95 15.87 -1.64
N LYS A 103 3.67 15.22 -0.71
CA LYS A 103 3.90 13.76 -0.74
C LYS A 103 2.61 12.97 -0.52
N GLU A 104 1.80 13.39 0.45
CA GLU A 104 0.51 12.76 0.77
C GLU A 104 -0.47 12.91 -0.39
N ALA A 105 -0.54 14.11 -0.96
CA ALA A 105 -1.40 14.36 -2.12
C ALA A 105 -1.00 13.50 -3.33
N ARG A 106 0.30 13.30 -3.55
CA ARG A 106 0.81 12.43 -4.62
C ARG A 106 0.53 10.96 -4.31
N ALA A 107 0.76 10.50 -3.08
CA ALA A 107 0.48 9.14 -2.66
C ALA A 107 -1.01 8.81 -2.79
N GLU A 108 -1.90 9.75 -2.45
CA GLU A 108 -3.35 9.59 -2.60
C GLU A 108 -3.75 9.39 -4.08
N VAL A 109 -3.26 10.25 -4.98
CA VAL A 109 -3.57 10.13 -6.42
C VAL A 109 -3.03 8.81 -6.97
N THR A 110 -1.78 8.48 -6.70
CA THR A 110 -1.16 7.23 -7.17
C THR A 110 -1.83 5.99 -6.57
N GLY A 111 -2.27 6.05 -5.30
CA GLY A 111 -3.02 4.97 -4.67
C GLY A 111 -4.37 4.72 -5.36
N MET A 112 -5.07 5.79 -5.76
CA MET A 112 -6.31 5.68 -6.53
C MET A 112 -6.07 5.14 -7.95
N GLU A 113 -4.98 5.53 -8.59
CA GLU A 113 -4.57 4.99 -9.90
C GLU A 113 -4.21 3.49 -9.80
N LEU A 114 -3.48 3.08 -8.76
CA LEU A 114 -3.19 1.67 -8.48
C LEU A 114 -4.48 0.86 -8.34
N LEU A 115 -5.44 1.36 -7.56
CA LEU A 115 -6.73 0.71 -7.36
C LEU A 115 -7.50 0.56 -8.68
N ALA A 116 -7.49 1.60 -9.52
CA ALA A 116 -8.13 1.56 -10.83
C ALA A 116 -7.48 0.55 -11.77
N GLU A 117 -6.15 0.49 -11.82
CA GLU A 117 -5.40 -0.44 -12.66
C GLU A 117 -5.56 -1.89 -12.20
N VAL A 118 -5.56 -2.15 -10.89
CA VAL A 118 -5.90 -3.48 -10.33
C VAL A 118 -7.29 -3.91 -10.79
N ARG A 119 -8.27 -3.01 -10.73
CA ARG A 119 -9.64 -3.29 -11.19
C ARG A 119 -9.71 -3.60 -12.68
N LEU A 120 -8.94 -2.90 -13.52
CA LEU A 120 -8.88 -3.17 -14.97
C LEU A 120 -8.25 -4.53 -15.28
N ARG A 121 -7.22 -4.93 -14.51
CA ARG A 121 -6.50 -6.19 -14.73
C ARG A 121 -7.24 -7.41 -14.20
N ARG A 122 -8.08 -7.25 -13.17
CA ARG A 122 -8.88 -8.36 -12.61
C ARG A 122 -10.24 -8.48 -13.32
N LYS A 123 -10.43 -9.58 -14.05
CA LYS A 123 -11.73 -9.92 -14.71
C LYS A 123 -12.91 -10.02 -13.73
N ARG A 124 -12.65 -10.35 -12.46
CA ARG A 124 -13.59 -10.26 -11.33
C ARG A 124 -12.88 -9.56 -10.18
N PHE A 125 -13.42 -8.41 -9.77
CA PHE A 125 -12.90 -7.63 -8.65
C PHE A 125 -13.95 -7.61 -7.55
N ASP A 126 -13.72 -8.39 -6.50
CA ASP A 126 -14.42 -8.30 -5.23
C ASP A 126 -13.43 -7.79 -4.19
N VAL A 127 -13.80 -6.72 -3.48
CA VAL A 127 -12.97 -6.05 -2.47
C VAL A 127 -12.65 -6.99 -1.32
N LEU A 128 -13.61 -7.83 -0.92
CA LEU A 128 -13.43 -8.78 0.18
C LEU A 128 -12.52 -9.92 -0.23
N ASP A 129 -12.65 -10.44 -1.47
CA ASP A 129 -11.74 -11.47 -1.98
C ASP A 129 -10.30 -10.93 -2.15
N PHE A 130 -10.18 -9.65 -2.51
CA PHE A 130 -8.88 -9.00 -2.65
C PHE A 130 -8.17 -8.77 -1.32
N LEU A 131 -8.90 -8.36 -0.28
CA LEU A 131 -8.37 -8.24 1.09
C LEU A 131 -8.13 -9.59 1.76
N GLY A 132 -8.88 -10.62 1.38
CA GLY A 132 -8.79 -11.96 1.96
C GLY A 132 -7.76 -12.89 1.31
N GLY A 133 -7.05 -12.44 0.27
CA GLY A 133 -6.06 -13.26 -0.45
C GLY A 133 -6.62 -14.52 -1.13
N ALA A 134 -7.94 -14.64 -1.28
CA ALA A 134 -8.58 -15.89 -1.68
C ALA A 134 -8.89 -15.91 -3.18
N ASP A 135 -8.11 -16.67 -3.96
CA ASP A 135 -8.62 -17.25 -5.20
C ASP A 135 -9.58 -18.38 -4.79
N ARG A 136 -10.87 -18.08 -4.62
CA ARG A 136 -11.90 -19.13 -4.43
C ARG A 136 -12.09 -19.87 -5.75
N ARG A 137 -11.15 -20.75 -6.09
CA ARG A 137 -11.38 -21.85 -7.03
C ARG A 137 -11.64 -23.11 -6.22
N SER A 138 -12.91 -23.34 -5.94
CA SER A 138 -13.49 -24.68 -5.83
C SER A 138 -13.92 -25.14 -7.21
#